data_AF-A0A8C7V8P1-F1
#
_entry.id   AF-A0A8C7V8P1-F1
#
_cell.length_a   1.000
_cell.length_b   1.000
_cell.length_c   1.000
_cell.angle_alpha   90.00
_cell.angle_beta   90.00
_cell.angle_gamma   90.00
#
_symmetry.space_group_name_H-M   'P 1'
#
loop_
_entity.id
_entity.type
_entity.pdbx_description
1 polymer ?
#
loop_
_entity_poly.entity_id
_entity_poly.type
_entity_poly.pdbx_seq_one_letter_code
_entity_poly.pdbx_strand_id
1 'polypeptide(L)'
;MAGKVTAGSGILLVTANVGSLFEDPDNLQKTWLREFYQTVQSHRPHFIAVHCQEVGGKNYEASMSHVDCFVKELLSSDAMKEYNRVRVYLDENYKSQEHFTALGSCYFLHESLKNIQQFDFKAKKFKKVVGKEIYSDTLESTPMLEKEKFPQDYFPECKWSRKGFIRTRWALADCAFDLVNIHLFHDASNILAWEKSPSVYSGTRQKALGFVLDRITDQRFEKVPYFVFGDFNFRLDTRQVVESLCSTATMQTVRLGDTNEVDKLIFRESENDRKVVLQLEKKLFNYINQDVFRENNGTLFLQFDSELSCFKERLHELEISFPPSYPYSEDSSQGKQYMNTRCPAWCDRVLMSATAKDLVLKSQHSGRTQSCGPPPCLNPEEAL
;
A
#
# COMPACT_ATOMS: atom_id res chain seq x y z
N MET A 1 44.91 -11.34 6.53
CA MET A 1 43.53 -11.46 7.03
C MET A 1 42.68 -10.43 6.29
N ALA A 2 42.00 -10.86 5.23
CA ALA A 2 41.17 -9.98 4.41
C ALA A 2 39.84 -9.75 5.13
N GLY A 3 39.62 -8.53 5.62
CA GLY A 3 38.34 -8.11 6.17
C GLY A 3 37.27 -8.16 5.08
N LYS A 4 36.17 -8.87 5.36
CA LYS A 4 34.95 -8.81 4.53
C LYS A 4 34.45 -7.37 4.51
N VAL A 5 34.42 -6.79 3.31
CA VAL A 5 33.85 -5.48 3.03
C VAL A 5 32.33 -5.57 3.21
N THR A 6 31.76 -4.76 4.10
CA THR A 6 30.31 -4.62 4.28
C THR A 6 29.74 -3.81 3.12
N ALA A 7 29.01 -4.47 2.22
CA ALA A 7 28.12 -3.80 1.27
C ALA A 7 27.03 -3.01 2.02
N GLY A 8 26.48 -1.96 1.41
CA GLY A 8 25.44 -1.11 2.01
C GLY A 8 24.23 -1.89 2.54
N SER A 9 23.52 -1.33 3.52
CA SER A 9 22.37 -1.99 4.14
C SER A 9 21.15 -1.92 3.22
N GLY A 10 20.89 -3.00 2.48
CA GLY A 10 19.66 -3.16 1.69
C GLY A 10 18.40 -3.03 2.55
N ILE A 11 17.41 -2.27 2.06
CA ILE A 11 16.09 -2.14 2.68
C ILE A 11 15.06 -2.75 1.73
N LEU A 12 14.11 -3.51 2.25
CA LEU A 12 12.97 -4.00 1.47
C LEU A 12 11.71 -3.34 2.01
N LEU A 13 11.00 -2.59 1.17
CA LEU A 13 9.71 -1.99 1.50
C LEU A 13 8.61 -2.77 0.79
N VAL A 14 7.70 -3.36 1.55
CA VAL A 14 6.59 -4.17 1.05
C VAL A 14 5.29 -3.58 1.56
N THR A 15 4.31 -3.38 0.69
CA THR A 15 2.93 -3.10 1.09
C THR A 15 2.00 -4.16 0.55
N ALA A 16 1.01 -4.57 1.34
CA ALA A 16 -0.02 -5.50 0.90
C ALA A 16 -1.34 -5.28 1.64
N ASN A 17 -2.43 -5.15 0.89
CA ASN A 17 -3.76 -5.33 1.45
C ASN A 17 -4.00 -6.83 1.64
N VAL A 18 -3.96 -7.29 2.89
CA VAL A 18 -3.95 -8.71 3.28
C VAL A 18 -5.34 -9.24 3.63
N GLY A 19 -6.40 -8.49 3.34
CA GLY A 19 -7.75 -8.81 3.79
C GLY A 19 -8.23 -10.21 3.38
N SER A 20 -7.96 -10.59 2.13
CA SER A 20 -8.34 -11.90 1.58
C SER A 20 -7.50 -13.06 2.14
N LEU A 21 -6.30 -12.81 2.65
CA LEU A 21 -5.45 -13.87 3.21
C LEU A 21 -6.10 -14.52 4.44
N PHE A 22 -6.86 -13.75 5.22
CA PHE A 22 -7.58 -14.24 6.41
C PHE A 22 -8.92 -14.89 6.09
N GLU A 23 -9.34 -14.88 4.82
CA GLU A 23 -10.54 -15.57 4.31
C GLU A 23 -10.17 -16.93 3.68
N ASP A 24 -8.94 -17.06 3.16
CA ASP A 24 -8.38 -18.33 2.65
C ASP A 24 -6.93 -18.56 3.14
N PRO A 25 -6.75 -18.94 4.42
CA PRO A 25 -5.41 -19.22 4.97
C PRO A 25 -4.73 -20.42 4.31
N ASP A 26 -5.50 -21.35 3.74
CA ASP A 26 -4.95 -22.60 3.21
C ASP A 26 -4.32 -22.47 1.83
N ASN A 27 -4.74 -21.48 1.03
CA ASN A 27 -4.22 -21.27 -0.33
C ASN A 27 -3.62 -19.87 -0.51
N LEU A 28 -4.38 -18.80 -0.29
CA LEU A 28 -3.93 -17.43 -0.54
C LEU A 28 -2.78 -17.05 0.40
N GLN A 29 -2.94 -17.26 1.71
CA GLN A 29 -1.89 -16.95 2.69
C GLN A 29 -0.61 -17.74 2.41
N LYS A 30 -0.70 -19.06 2.17
CA LYS A 30 0.48 -19.89 1.86
C LYS A 30 1.20 -19.43 0.61
N THR A 31 0.44 -19.04 -0.43
CA THR A 31 1.01 -18.51 -1.66
C THR A 31 1.72 -17.19 -1.40
N TRP A 32 1.07 -16.24 -0.73
CA TRP A 32 1.65 -14.95 -0.39
C TRP A 32 2.93 -15.08 0.45
N LEU A 33 2.91 -15.92 1.50
CA LEU A 33 4.08 -16.18 2.35
C LEU A 33 5.23 -16.78 1.54
N ARG A 34 4.95 -17.71 0.62
CA ARG A 34 5.98 -18.29 -0.24
C ARG A 34 6.65 -17.23 -1.12
N GLU A 35 5.87 -16.39 -1.81
CA GLU A 35 6.41 -15.33 -2.66
C GLU A 35 7.20 -14.29 -1.83
N PHE A 36 6.71 -13.95 -0.63
CA PHE A 36 7.42 -13.08 0.31
C PHE A 36 8.78 -13.67 0.70
N TYR A 37 8.84 -14.95 1.10
CA TYR A 37 10.11 -15.58 1.45
C TYR A 37 11.08 -15.68 0.26
N GLN A 38 10.58 -16.00 -0.94
CA GLN A 38 11.40 -16.01 -2.15
C GLN A 38 11.99 -14.62 -2.45
N THR A 39 11.20 -13.57 -2.26
CA THR A 39 11.64 -12.18 -2.39
C THR A 39 12.73 -11.85 -1.38
N VAL A 40 12.55 -12.21 -0.09
CA VAL A 40 13.55 -12.01 0.97
C VAL A 40 14.85 -12.77 0.64
N GLN A 41 14.76 -14.02 0.18
CA GLN A 41 15.93 -14.82 -0.17
C GLN A 41 16.70 -14.26 -1.37
N SER A 42 15.98 -13.74 -2.36
CA SER A 42 16.57 -13.20 -3.59
C SER A 42 17.30 -11.88 -3.34
N HIS A 43 16.68 -10.97 -2.59
CA HIS A 43 17.21 -9.63 -2.34
C HIS A 43 18.15 -9.56 -1.13
N ARG A 44 18.03 -10.49 -0.18
CA ARG A 44 18.80 -10.55 1.08
C ARG A 44 18.87 -9.19 1.81
N PRO A 45 17.72 -8.52 2.05
CA PRO A 45 17.72 -7.20 2.65
C PRO A 45 18.21 -7.25 4.10
N HIS A 46 18.81 -6.16 4.56
CA HIS A 46 19.25 -6.02 5.95
C HIS A 46 18.10 -5.54 6.86
N PHE A 47 17.21 -4.71 6.32
CA PHE A 47 16.03 -4.19 6.99
C PHE A 47 14.81 -4.46 6.11
N ILE A 48 13.77 -5.09 6.65
CA ILE A 48 12.51 -5.31 5.94
C ILE A 48 11.41 -4.55 6.67
N ALA A 49 10.60 -3.80 5.94
CA ALA A 49 9.33 -3.25 6.40
C ALA A 49 8.20 -3.82 5.57
N VAL A 50 7.24 -4.47 6.23
CA VAL A 50 6.00 -4.97 5.62
C VAL A 50 4.84 -4.20 6.21
N HIS A 51 4.15 -3.44 5.38
CA HIS A 51 2.96 -2.68 5.73
C HIS A 51 1.72 -3.39 5.21
N CYS A 52 0.90 -3.83 6.15
CA CYS A 52 -0.31 -4.57 5.89
C CYS A 52 -1.53 -3.66 6.07
N GLN A 53 -2.51 -3.79 5.18
CA GLN A 53 -3.84 -3.20 5.33
C GLN A 53 -4.89 -4.30 5.43
N GLU A 54 -6.01 -4.01 6.09
CA GLU A 54 -7.09 -4.98 6.33
C GLU A 54 -6.67 -6.22 7.13
N VAL A 55 -5.82 -6.00 8.15
CA VAL A 55 -5.48 -7.03 9.14
C VAL A 55 -6.76 -7.59 9.77
N GLY A 56 -6.87 -8.92 9.78
CA GLY A 56 -8.05 -9.65 10.22
C GLY A 56 -9.18 -9.78 9.19
N GLY A 57 -9.00 -9.28 7.96
CA GLY A 57 -9.93 -9.52 6.86
C GLY A 57 -11.15 -8.61 6.84
N LYS A 58 -12.09 -8.90 5.92
CA LYS A 58 -13.36 -8.15 5.81
C LYS A 58 -14.31 -8.51 6.95
N ASN A 59 -14.26 -9.76 7.42
CA ASN A 59 -15.04 -10.27 8.55
C ASN A 59 -14.16 -10.47 9.80
N TYR A 60 -13.64 -9.36 10.34
CA TYR A 60 -12.67 -9.37 11.43
C TYR A 60 -13.15 -10.09 12.70
N GLU A 61 -14.44 -10.12 13.00
CA GLU A 61 -14.95 -10.82 14.19
C GLU A 61 -14.73 -12.33 14.12
N ALA A 62 -14.79 -12.91 12.91
CA ALA A 62 -14.53 -14.33 12.67
C ALA A 62 -13.04 -14.61 12.42
N SER A 63 -12.40 -13.73 11.64
CA SER A 63 -11.07 -13.98 11.07
C SER A 63 -9.91 -13.48 11.92
N MET A 64 -10.13 -12.67 12.97
CA MET A 64 -9.02 -12.16 13.80
C MET A 64 -8.26 -13.27 14.52
N SER A 65 -8.90 -14.41 14.77
CA SER A 65 -8.25 -15.62 15.32
C SER A 65 -7.12 -16.16 14.42
N HIS A 66 -7.11 -15.83 13.13
CA HIS A 66 -6.08 -16.23 12.18
C HIS A 66 -4.86 -15.29 12.17
N VAL A 67 -4.95 -14.08 12.72
CA VAL A 67 -3.85 -13.11 12.70
C VAL A 67 -2.64 -13.61 13.47
N ASP A 68 -2.83 -14.18 14.65
CA ASP A 68 -1.76 -14.83 15.42
C ASP A 68 -1.08 -15.95 14.63
N CYS A 69 -1.84 -16.73 13.86
CA CYS A 69 -1.30 -17.80 13.03
C CYS A 69 -0.46 -17.23 11.88
N PHE A 70 -0.98 -16.22 11.18
CA PHE A 70 -0.26 -15.51 10.13
C PHE A 70 1.07 -14.94 10.63
N VAL A 71 1.09 -14.28 11.79
CA VAL A 71 2.32 -13.70 12.37
C VAL A 71 3.33 -14.79 12.75
N LYS A 72 2.86 -15.88 13.35
CA LYS A 72 3.71 -17.04 13.67
C LYS A 72 4.32 -17.62 12.41
N GLU A 73 3.53 -17.85 11.37
CA GLU A 73 4.01 -18.38 10.10
C GLU A 73 5.02 -17.44 9.46
N LEU A 74 4.70 -16.14 9.35
CA LEU A 74 5.56 -15.08 8.83
C LEU A 74 6.96 -15.10 9.49
N LEU A 75 7.03 -15.39 10.79
CA LEU A 75 8.27 -15.48 11.57
C LEU A 75 8.98 -16.84 11.51
N SER A 76 8.29 -17.91 11.09
CA SER A 76 8.75 -19.30 11.25
C SER A 76 9.65 -19.82 10.15
N SER A 77 9.66 -19.18 8.98
CA SER A 77 10.43 -19.63 7.82
C SER A 77 11.94 -19.55 8.04
N ASP A 78 12.68 -20.53 7.50
CA ASP A 78 14.14 -20.51 7.48
C ASP A 78 14.71 -19.28 6.78
N ALA A 79 13.96 -18.68 5.84
CA ALA A 79 14.33 -17.42 5.18
C ALA A 79 14.45 -16.26 6.19
N MET A 80 13.73 -16.34 7.31
CA MET A 80 13.63 -15.28 8.31
C MET A 80 14.55 -15.49 9.51
N LYS A 81 15.30 -16.60 9.57
CA LYS A 81 16.10 -16.98 10.75
C LYS A 81 17.16 -15.96 11.16
N GLU A 82 17.76 -15.27 10.18
CA GLU A 82 18.82 -14.27 10.41
C GLU A 82 18.26 -12.91 10.88
N TYR A 83 16.93 -12.72 10.83
CA TYR A 83 16.24 -11.53 11.31
C TYR A 83 15.87 -11.67 12.78
N ASN A 84 16.88 -11.57 13.65
CA ASN A 84 16.73 -11.83 15.09
C ASN A 84 16.12 -10.69 15.90
N ARG A 85 15.96 -9.51 15.29
CA ARG A 85 15.28 -8.35 15.87
C ARG A 85 14.01 -8.09 15.09
N VAL A 86 12.89 -8.02 15.79
CA VAL A 86 11.55 -7.91 15.17
C VAL A 86 10.71 -6.89 15.92
N ARG A 87 9.97 -6.06 15.19
CA ARG A 87 8.89 -5.23 15.73
C ARG A 87 7.64 -5.46 14.90
N VAL A 88 6.56 -5.93 15.52
CA VAL A 88 5.27 -6.12 14.86
C VAL A 88 4.24 -5.27 15.60
N TYR A 89 3.50 -4.46 14.85
CA TYR A 89 2.39 -3.64 15.35
C TYR A 89 1.15 -3.98 14.55
N LEU A 90 0.12 -4.50 15.19
CA LEU A 90 -1.12 -4.93 14.56
C LEU A 90 -2.26 -4.25 15.31
N ASP A 91 -3.08 -3.50 14.58
CA ASP A 91 -4.25 -2.86 15.16
C ASP A 91 -5.41 -3.85 15.14
N GLU A 92 -5.58 -4.64 16.19
CA GLU A 92 -6.64 -5.66 16.31
C GLU A 92 -7.81 -5.20 17.19
N ASN A 93 -7.77 -3.96 17.72
CA ASN A 93 -8.77 -3.46 18.67
C ASN A 93 -10.08 -3.02 17.97
N TYR A 94 -10.77 -3.97 17.33
CA TYR A 94 -12.04 -3.73 16.62
C TYR A 94 -13.18 -3.25 17.53
N LYS A 95 -13.05 -3.42 18.86
CA LYS A 95 -13.99 -2.90 19.86
C LYS A 95 -13.92 -1.36 19.97
N SER A 96 -12.78 -0.76 19.65
CA SER A 96 -12.62 0.70 19.62
C SER A 96 -12.91 1.25 18.23
N GLN A 97 -14.19 1.39 17.88
CA GLN A 97 -14.60 1.86 16.55
C GLN A 97 -14.05 3.25 16.21
N GLU A 98 -13.74 4.09 17.19
CA GLU A 98 -13.18 5.44 16.98
C GLU A 98 -11.69 5.44 16.59
N HIS A 99 -10.95 4.38 16.92
CA HIS A 99 -9.49 4.34 16.71
C HIS A 99 -9.01 3.16 15.87
N PHE A 100 -9.87 2.17 15.60
CA PHE A 100 -9.53 0.99 14.83
C PHE A 100 -9.29 1.29 13.33
N THR A 101 -8.15 0.84 12.83
CA THR A 101 -7.66 1.02 11.46
C THR A 101 -7.38 -0.30 10.72
N ALA A 102 -7.30 -1.43 11.41
CA ALA A 102 -6.90 -2.71 10.82
C ALA A 102 -5.57 -2.63 10.03
N LEU A 103 -4.67 -1.75 10.46
CA LEU A 103 -3.33 -1.61 9.89
C LEU A 103 -2.34 -2.52 10.63
N GLY A 104 -1.37 -3.05 9.90
CA GLY A 104 -0.27 -3.82 10.43
C GLY A 104 1.07 -3.32 9.94
N SER A 105 2.08 -3.23 10.79
CA SER A 105 3.45 -2.90 10.40
C SER A 105 4.42 -3.90 11.03
N CYS A 106 5.06 -4.70 10.19
CA CYS A 106 6.02 -5.73 10.58
C CYS A 106 7.41 -5.34 10.10
N TYR A 107 8.35 -5.21 11.04
CA TYR A 107 9.73 -4.83 10.78
C TYR A 107 10.67 -5.97 11.19
N PHE A 108 11.51 -6.40 10.25
CA PHE A 108 12.47 -7.49 10.44
C PHE A 108 13.88 -6.99 10.20
N LEU A 109 14.76 -7.19 11.17
CA LEU A 109 16.09 -6.60 11.16
C LEU A 109 17.15 -7.68 11.25
N HIS A 110 17.94 -7.78 10.19
CA HIS A 110 18.98 -8.79 10.03
C HIS A 110 20.07 -8.61 11.10
N GLU A 111 20.61 -9.71 11.62
CA GLU A 111 21.57 -9.72 12.73
C GLU A 111 22.86 -8.93 12.46
N SER A 112 23.23 -8.81 11.18
CA SER A 112 24.40 -8.05 10.72
C SER A 112 24.27 -6.54 10.94
N LEU A 113 23.06 -5.98 10.97
CA LEU A 113 22.84 -4.56 11.24
C LEU A 113 23.40 -4.19 12.61
N LYS A 114 24.24 -3.15 12.63
CA LYS A 114 24.78 -2.54 13.85
C LYS A 114 24.10 -1.19 14.07
N ASN A 115 23.91 -0.81 15.32
CA ASN A 115 23.37 0.51 15.71
C ASN A 115 22.00 0.84 15.07
N ILE A 116 21.05 -0.08 15.16
CA ILE A 116 19.65 0.23 14.87
C ILE A 116 18.94 0.78 16.11
N GLN A 117 18.21 1.87 15.91
CA GLN A 117 17.34 2.44 16.91
C GLN A 117 15.94 2.72 16.35
N GLN A 118 14.94 2.72 17.22
CA GLN A 118 13.59 3.16 16.93
C GLN A 118 13.26 4.34 17.84
N PHE A 119 12.57 5.34 17.30
CA PHE A 119 12.21 6.55 18.02
C PHE A 119 11.02 6.29 18.95
N ASP A 120 11.14 6.81 20.18
CA ASP A 120 10.04 6.94 21.12
C ASP A 120 9.46 8.36 20.96
N PHE A 121 8.25 8.47 20.41
CA PHE A 121 7.59 9.75 20.10
C PHE A 121 7.20 10.53 21.37
N LYS A 122 6.94 9.83 22.48
CA LYS A 122 6.58 10.46 23.76
C LYS A 122 7.81 11.01 24.47
N ALA A 123 8.88 10.21 24.55
CA ALA A 123 10.14 10.59 25.18
C ALA A 123 11.05 11.39 24.25
N LYS A 124 10.70 11.52 22.96
CA LYS A 124 11.44 12.21 21.91
C LYS A 124 12.91 11.78 21.81
N LYS A 125 13.15 10.47 21.89
CA LYS A 125 14.51 9.91 21.86
C LYS A 125 14.55 8.56 21.18
N PHE A 126 15.69 8.25 20.59
CA PHE A 126 15.94 6.94 20.01
C PHE A 126 16.25 5.90 21.09
N LYS A 127 15.68 4.70 20.92
CA LYS A 127 15.91 3.53 21.76
C LYS A 127 16.51 2.40 20.91
N LYS A 128 17.50 1.71 21.47
CA LYS A 128 18.10 0.54 20.81
C LYS A 128 17.06 -0.56 20.61
N VAL A 129 17.03 -1.13 19.41
CA VAL A 129 16.13 -2.23 19.08
C VAL A 129 16.80 -3.54 19.46
N VAL A 130 16.16 -4.32 20.33
CA VAL A 130 16.63 -5.62 20.80
C VAL A 130 15.49 -6.63 20.77
N GLY A 131 15.83 -7.90 20.55
CA GLY A 131 14.87 -9.01 20.57
C GLY A 131 13.67 -8.85 19.64
N LYS A 132 12.63 -9.62 19.90
CA LYS A 132 11.37 -9.62 19.16
C LYS A 132 10.26 -9.07 20.06
N GLU A 133 9.52 -8.09 19.58
CA GLU A 133 8.35 -7.53 20.27
C GLU A 133 7.19 -7.50 19.29
N ILE A 134 6.03 -8.01 19.74
CA ILE A 134 4.79 -8.06 18.99
C ILE A 134 3.75 -7.33 19.83
N TYR A 135 3.09 -6.35 19.21
CA TYR A 135 2.04 -5.54 19.79
C TYR A 135 0.78 -5.73 18.95
N SER A 136 -0.21 -6.42 19.48
CA SER A 136 -1.51 -6.68 18.82
C SER A 136 -2.69 -6.00 19.51
N ASP A 137 -2.53 -5.65 20.79
CA ASP A 137 -3.51 -4.88 21.56
C ASP A 137 -3.44 -3.38 21.23
N THR A 138 -4.25 -2.56 21.93
CA THR A 138 -4.33 -1.09 21.89
C THR A 138 -2.98 -0.40 21.59
N LEU A 139 -2.71 -0.19 20.29
CA LEU A 139 -1.48 0.43 19.78
C LEU A 139 -1.30 1.87 20.28
N GLU A 140 -2.39 2.51 20.72
CA GLU A 140 -2.42 3.84 21.31
C GLU A 140 -1.59 3.94 22.61
N SER A 141 -1.33 2.80 23.27
CA SER A 141 -0.53 2.75 24.49
C SER A 141 0.98 2.77 24.24
N THR A 142 1.44 2.35 23.05
CA THR A 142 2.88 2.27 22.76
C THR A 142 3.39 3.62 22.27
N PRO A 143 4.48 4.14 22.85
CA PRO A 143 5.06 5.41 22.41
C PRO A 143 5.97 5.25 21.17
N MET A 144 6.11 4.03 20.64
CA MET A 144 7.05 3.70 19.55
C MET A 144 6.50 3.99 18.15
N LEU A 145 5.25 4.45 18.06
CA LEU A 145 4.57 4.81 16.82
C LEU A 145 3.58 5.97 17.04
N GLU A 146 3.19 6.63 15.97
CA GLU A 146 1.98 7.47 15.92
C GLU A 146 0.95 6.73 15.06
N LYS A 147 -0.28 6.56 15.56
CA LYS A 147 -1.42 6.00 14.81
C LYS A 147 -2.58 6.97 14.88
N GLU A 148 -3.17 7.28 13.74
CA GLU A 148 -4.42 8.04 13.68
C GLU A 148 -5.37 7.43 12.64
N LYS A 149 -6.65 7.31 13.01
CA LYS A 149 -7.74 7.04 12.09
C LYS A 149 -8.19 8.36 11.44
N PHE A 150 -8.58 8.32 10.17
CA PHE A 150 -9.07 9.52 9.50
C PHE A 150 -10.42 9.99 10.08
N PRO A 151 -10.65 11.32 10.13
CA PRO A 151 -11.93 11.86 10.58
C PRO A 151 -13.11 11.36 9.75
N GLN A 152 -14.22 11.08 10.43
CA GLN A 152 -15.43 10.51 9.83
C GLN A 152 -16.07 11.43 8.77
N ASP A 153 -15.93 12.76 8.92
CA ASP A 153 -16.43 13.77 7.99
C ASP A 153 -15.67 13.79 6.65
N TYR A 154 -14.53 13.10 6.54
CA TYR A 154 -13.80 13.00 5.27
C TYR A 154 -14.50 12.03 4.30
N PHE A 155 -15.28 11.10 4.83
CA PHE A 155 -16.03 10.13 4.03
C PHE A 155 -17.45 9.90 4.60
N PRO A 156 -18.34 10.90 4.50
CA PRO A 156 -19.64 10.90 5.18
C PRO A 156 -20.60 9.80 4.69
N GLU A 157 -20.43 9.32 3.46
CA GLU A 157 -21.23 8.23 2.88
C GLU A 157 -20.97 6.87 3.57
N CYS A 158 -19.81 6.72 4.21
CA CYS A 158 -19.38 5.47 4.83
C CYS A 158 -19.56 5.55 6.34
N LYS A 159 -20.63 4.97 6.90
CA LYS A 159 -20.96 5.03 8.33
C LYS A 159 -19.80 4.65 9.27
N TRP A 160 -18.96 3.70 8.83
CA TRP A 160 -17.80 3.21 9.59
C TRP A 160 -16.65 2.92 8.66
N SER A 161 -15.52 3.59 8.89
CA SER A 161 -14.28 3.40 8.14
C SER A 161 -13.19 2.78 9.02
N ARG A 162 -12.25 2.06 8.41
CA ARG A 162 -11.00 1.59 9.04
C ARG A 162 -9.78 2.32 8.46
N LYS A 163 -9.98 3.42 7.73
CA LYS A 163 -8.91 4.12 7.01
C LYS A 163 -8.11 5.01 7.97
N GLY A 164 -6.79 5.03 7.82
CA GLY A 164 -5.87 5.75 8.70
C GLY A 164 -4.42 5.58 8.31
N PHE A 165 -3.51 5.88 9.24
CA PHE A 165 -2.08 5.65 9.06
C PHE A 165 -1.39 5.21 10.36
N ILE A 166 -0.25 4.54 10.22
CA ILE A 166 0.73 4.28 11.28
C ILE A 166 2.07 4.85 10.83
N ARG A 167 2.71 5.66 11.66
CA ARG A 167 4.07 6.16 11.47
C ARG A 167 5.01 5.54 12.50
N THR A 168 6.14 5.04 12.03
CA THR A 168 7.30 4.72 12.87
C THR A 168 8.50 5.51 12.40
N ARG A 169 9.46 5.72 13.30
CA ARG A 169 10.73 6.39 12.99
C ARG A 169 11.90 5.52 13.41
N TRP A 170 12.84 5.36 12.49
CA TRP A 170 14.01 4.50 12.65
C TRP A 170 15.29 5.30 12.46
N ALA A 171 16.37 4.82 13.05
CA ALA A 171 17.72 5.29 12.77
C ALA A 171 18.63 4.10 12.50
N LEU A 172 19.19 4.05 11.29
CA LEU A 172 20.23 3.11 10.89
C LEU A 172 21.56 3.86 10.86
N ALA A 173 22.42 3.60 11.85
CA ALA A 173 23.57 4.46 12.16
C ALA A 173 23.12 5.93 12.29
N ASP A 174 23.67 6.83 11.49
CA ASP A 174 23.38 8.27 11.55
C ASP A 174 22.25 8.71 10.59
N CYS A 175 21.56 7.76 9.95
CA CYS A 175 20.45 8.05 9.04
C CYS A 175 19.11 7.76 9.72
N ALA A 176 18.42 8.83 10.13
CA ALA A 176 17.05 8.74 10.61
C ALA A 176 16.04 8.85 9.46
N PHE A 177 14.96 8.09 9.51
CA PHE A 177 13.88 8.13 8.52
C PHE A 177 12.55 7.66 9.11
N ASP A 178 11.46 8.13 8.52
CA ASP A 178 10.10 7.68 8.85
C ASP A 178 9.60 6.63 7.85
N LEU A 179 8.89 5.64 8.36
CA LEU A 179 8.12 4.68 7.58
C LEU A 179 6.64 4.84 7.95
N VAL A 180 5.79 5.06 6.96
CA VAL A 180 4.38 5.37 7.16
C VAL A 180 3.51 4.37 6.40
N ASN A 181 2.79 3.54 7.14
CA ASN A 181 1.73 2.69 6.60
C ASN A 181 0.47 3.52 6.45
N ILE A 182 -0.14 3.50 5.27
CA ILE A 182 -1.34 4.28 4.98
C ILE A 182 -2.41 3.39 4.35
N HIS A 183 -3.67 3.67 4.67
CA HIS A 183 -4.80 3.06 4.01
C HIS A 183 -5.87 4.11 3.75
N LEU A 184 -5.97 4.58 2.50
CA LEU A 184 -6.87 5.65 2.10
C LEU A 184 -8.27 5.14 1.71
N PHE A 185 -9.20 6.07 1.50
CA PHE A 185 -10.59 5.77 1.16
C PHE A 185 -10.74 5.19 -0.26
N HIS A 186 -11.64 4.23 -0.39
CA HIS A 186 -11.96 3.54 -1.64
C HIS A 186 -13.18 4.18 -2.34
N ASP A 187 -13.33 3.93 -3.63
CA ASP A 187 -14.51 4.37 -4.38
C ASP A 187 -15.72 3.49 -4.06
N ALA A 188 -16.78 4.09 -3.53
CA ALA A 188 -18.02 3.39 -3.22
C ALA A 188 -18.90 3.10 -4.45
N SER A 189 -18.72 3.84 -5.55
CA SER A 189 -19.50 3.73 -6.79
C SER A 189 -18.66 3.98 -8.04
N ASN A 190 -18.57 3.02 -8.96
CA ASN A 190 -17.94 3.26 -10.27
C ASN A 190 -18.72 4.29 -11.10
N ILE A 191 -20.05 4.31 -10.98
CA ILE A 191 -20.91 5.29 -11.68
C ILE A 191 -20.58 6.69 -11.21
N LEU A 192 -20.48 6.91 -9.90
CA LEU A 192 -20.19 8.25 -9.38
C LEU A 192 -18.78 8.72 -9.77
N ALA A 193 -17.81 7.81 -9.73
CA ALA A 193 -16.44 8.07 -10.19
C ALA A 193 -16.36 8.40 -11.69
N TRP A 194 -17.26 7.84 -12.50
CA TRP A 194 -17.38 8.17 -13.94
C TRP A 194 -18.14 9.48 -14.18
N GLU A 195 -19.26 9.72 -13.49
CA GLU A 195 -20.10 10.91 -13.67
C GLU A 195 -19.39 12.19 -13.21
N LYS A 196 -18.60 12.09 -12.13
CA LYS A 196 -17.79 13.16 -11.59
C LYS A 196 -16.34 12.86 -11.92
N SER A 197 -15.83 13.43 -13.01
CA SER A 197 -14.43 13.26 -13.42
C SER A 197 -13.72 14.62 -13.34
N PRO A 198 -12.63 14.75 -12.56
CA PRO A 198 -12.05 13.74 -11.66
C PRO A 198 -13.00 13.30 -10.53
N SER A 199 -12.84 12.06 -10.06
CA SER A 199 -13.69 11.42 -9.04
C SER A 199 -13.76 12.23 -7.74
N VAL A 200 -14.96 12.38 -7.16
CA VAL A 200 -15.13 12.97 -5.82
C VAL A 200 -14.33 12.21 -4.75
N TYR A 201 -14.17 10.89 -4.94
CA TYR A 201 -13.38 10.04 -4.06
C TYR A 201 -11.89 10.39 -4.10
N SER A 202 -11.39 10.87 -5.26
CA SER A 202 -10.02 11.38 -5.37
C SER A 202 -9.81 12.61 -4.50
N GLY A 203 -10.77 13.55 -4.48
CA GLY A 203 -10.73 14.70 -3.57
C GLY A 203 -10.69 14.29 -2.08
N THR A 204 -11.44 13.25 -1.71
CA THR A 204 -11.39 12.68 -0.36
C THR A 204 -10.01 12.09 -0.04
N ARG A 205 -9.41 11.33 -0.96
CA ARG A 205 -8.05 10.79 -0.80
C ARG A 205 -7.00 11.90 -0.73
N GLN A 206 -7.12 12.94 -1.54
CA GLN A 206 -6.25 14.12 -1.50
C GLN A 206 -6.30 14.78 -0.11
N LYS A 207 -7.50 15.01 0.44
CA LYS A 207 -7.66 15.59 1.80
C LYS A 207 -7.00 14.70 2.86
N ALA A 208 -7.21 13.38 2.78
CA ALA A 208 -6.65 12.41 3.74
C ALA A 208 -5.12 12.31 3.63
N LEU A 209 -4.55 12.26 2.43
CA LEU A 209 -3.10 12.23 2.24
C LEU A 209 -2.45 13.55 2.71
N GLY A 210 -3.06 14.70 2.43
CA GLY A 210 -2.63 15.99 2.95
C GLY A 210 -2.55 15.98 4.49
N PHE A 211 -3.59 15.45 5.16
CA PHE A 211 -3.62 15.28 6.61
C PHE A 211 -2.44 14.44 7.13
N VAL A 212 -2.11 13.32 6.48
CA VAL A 212 -0.95 12.49 6.86
C VAL A 212 0.36 13.26 6.71
N LEU A 213 0.56 13.95 5.58
CA LEU A 213 1.79 14.69 5.33
C LEU A 213 2.00 15.84 6.32
N ASP A 214 0.93 16.46 6.79
CA ASP A 214 0.99 17.51 7.82
C ASP A 214 1.38 16.93 9.20
N ARG A 215 0.96 15.71 9.52
CA ARG A 215 1.41 14.97 10.73
C ARG A 215 2.88 14.55 10.64
N ILE A 216 3.32 14.07 9.48
CA ILE A 216 4.72 13.69 9.27
C ILE A 216 5.63 14.91 9.44
N THR A 217 5.20 16.07 8.94
CA THR A 217 6.00 17.31 8.94
C THR A 217 5.73 18.24 10.13
N ASP A 218 5.04 17.72 11.15
CA ASP A 218 4.72 18.42 12.38
C ASP A 218 5.98 18.95 13.09
N GLN A 219 5.95 20.23 13.49
CA GLN A 219 7.09 20.94 14.08
C GLN A 219 7.50 20.40 15.46
N ARG A 220 6.67 19.56 16.10
CA ARG A 220 7.00 18.90 17.38
C ARG A 220 8.19 17.94 17.25
N PHE A 221 8.52 17.51 16.03
CA PHE A 221 9.58 16.55 15.73
C PHE A 221 10.53 17.10 14.66
N GLU A 222 11.79 16.62 14.69
CA GLU A 222 12.74 16.90 13.63
C GLU A 222 12.24 16.32 12.29
N LYS A 223 12.45 17.05 11.20
CA LYS A 223 12.14 16.58 9.85
C LYS A 223 13.22 15.63 9.39
N VAL A 224 12.81 14.40 9.05
CA VAL A 224 13.67 13.36 8.52
C VAL A 224 13.13 12.91 7.15
N PRO A 225 13.95 12.28 6.29
CA PRO A 225 13.46 11.53 5.13
C PRO A 225 12.30 10.60 5.48
N TYR A 226 11.29 10.49 4.63
CA TYR A 226 10.14 9.64 4.91
C TYR A 226 9.68 8.87 3.68
N PHE A 227 9.23 7.64 3.92
CA PHE A 227 8.58 6.76 2.95
C PHE A 227 7.13 6.53 3.41
N VAL A 228 6.18 6.78 2.53
CA VAL A 228 4.75 6.53 2.73
C VAL A 228 4.36 5.44 1.75
N PHE A 229 4.03 4.26 2.27
CA PHE A 229 3.68 3.11 1.44
C PHE A 229 2.54 2.33 2.06
N GLY A 230 1.64 1.87 1.22
CA GLY A 230 0.33 1.40 1.67
C GLY A 230 -0.65 1.23 0.52
N ASP A 231 -1.91 0.98 0.89
CA ASP A 231 -3.05 1.03 -0.02
C ASP A 231 -3.56 2.48 -0.10
N PHE A 232 -3.07 3.20 -1.10
CA PHE A 232 -3.51 4.56 -1.40
C PHE A 232 -4.90 4.59 -2.03
N ASN A 233 -5.42 3.45 -2.50
CA ASN A 233 -6.67 3.38 -3.25
C ASN A 233 -6.73 4.38 -4.42
N PHE A 234 -5.58 4.85 -4.93
CA PHE A 234 -5.53 5.71 -6.11
C PHE A 234 -6.13 4.98 -7.30
N ARG A 235 -6.99 5.67 -8.03
CA ARG A 235 -7.71 5.16 -9.18
C ARG A 235 -7.31 5.94 -10.41
N LEU A 236 -7.37 5.25 -11.54
CA LEU A 236 -7.38 5.93 -12.83
C LEU A 236 -8.63 6.80 -12.93
N ASP A 237 -8.53 7.91 -13.67
CA ASP A 237 -9.71 8.67 -14.08
C ASP A 237 -10.62 7.77 -14.91
N THR A 238 -11.64 7.20 -14.25
CA THR A 238 -12.48 6.14 -14.80
C THR A 238 -13.22 6.62 -16.04
N ARG A 239 -13.57 7.91 -16.11
CA ARG A 239 -14.21 8.46 -17.30
C ARG A 239 -13.27 8.46 -18.50
N GLN A 240 -12.04 8.98 -18.33
CA GLN A 240 -11.06 9.02 -19.41
C GLN A 240 -10.65 7.63 -19.88
N VAL A 241 -10.50 6.68 -18.94
CA VAL A 241 -10.25 5.26 -19.28
C VAL A 241 -11.40 4.69 -20.11
N VAL A 242 -12.64 4.89 -19.68
CA VAL A 242 -13.82 4.37 -20.39
C VAL A 242 -13.96 5.02 -21.78
N GLU A 243 -13.77 6.33 -21.89
CA GLU A 243 -13.79 7.05 -23.17
C GLU A 243 -12.68 6.59 -24.11
N SER A 244 -11.50 6.25 -23.58
CA SER A 244 -10.40 5.65 -24.35
C SER A 244 -10.73 4.24 -24.85
N LEU A 245 -11.18 3.36 -23.95
CA LEU A 245 -11.50 1.96 -24.26
C LEU A 245 -12.73 1.80 -25.16
N CYS A 246 -13.69 2.72 -25.04
CA CYS A 246 -15.00 2.65 -25.70
C CYS A 246 -15.20 3.77 -26.74
N SER A 247 -14.11 4.31 -27.31
CA SER A 247 -14.12 5.46 -28.21
C SER A 247 -15.03 5.32 -29.45
N THR A 248 -15.23 4.09 -29.93
CA THR A 248 -16.11 3.78 -31.08
C THR A 248 -17.46 3.21 -30.65
N ALA A 249 -17.71 3.05 -29.35
CA ALA A 249 -18.92 2.45 -28.82
C ALA A 249 -20.01 3.48 -28.54
N THR A 250 -21.27 3.09 -28.72
CA THR A 250 -22.42 3.88 -28.33
C THR A 250 -22.79 3.61 -26.88
N MET A 251 -22.93 4.67 -26.07
CA MET A 251 -23.34 4.59 -24.67
C MET A 251 -24.85 4.62 -24.51
N GLN A 252 -25.38 3.71 -23.69
CA GLN A 252 -26.75 3.72 -23.20
C GLN A 252 -26.75 3.88 -21.67
N THR A 253 -27.48 4.86 -21.18
CA THR A 253 -27.75 5.04 -19.75
C THR A 253 -29.07 4.39 -19.38
N VAL A 254 -29.06 3.54 -18.34
CA VAL A 254 -30.29 3.04 -17.73
C VAL A 254 -30.45 3.68 -16.36
N ARG A 255 -31.64 4.18 -16.10
CA ARG A 255 -31.99 4.92 -14.88
C ARG A 255 -33.04 4.16 -14.08
N LEU A 256 -32.99 4.31 -12.76
CA LEU A 256 -34.05 3.82 -11.88
C LEU A 256 -35.32 4.63 -12.12
N GLY A 257 -36.46 3.94 -12.30
CA GLY A 257 -37.74 4.58 -12.66
C GLY A 257 -38.25 5.59 -11.62
N ASP A 258 -37.97 5.35 -10.33
CA ASP A 258 -38.53 6.14 -9.24
C ASP A 258 -37.66 7.35 -8.84
N THR A 259 -36.34 7.25 -9.00
CA THR A 259 -35.38 8.29 -8.56
C THR A 259 -34.68 9.01 -9.71
N ASN A 260 -34.80 8.48 -10.94
CA ASN A 260 -34.06 8.93 -12.13
C ASN A 260 -32.52 8.87 -11.97
N GLU A 261 -32.01 8.22 -10.91
CA GLU A 261 -30.59 7.96 -10.69
C GLU A 261 -30.06 6.97 -11.73
N VAL A 262 -28.79 7.12 -12.12
CA VAL A 262 -28.15 6.20 -13.05
C VAL A 262 -27.90 4.87 -12.34
N ASP A 263 -28.53 3.81 -12.86
CA ASP A 263 -28.39 2.44 -12.38
C ASP A 263 -27.20 1.74 -13.03
N LYS A 264 -27.07 1.90 -14.36
CA LYS A 264 -26.01 1.30 -15.16
C LYS A 264 -25.74 2.08 -16.44
N LEU A 265 -24.49 2.00 -16.89
CA LEU A 265 -24.04 2.46 -18.19
C LEU A 265 -23.60 1.25 -19.02
N ILE A 266 -24.07 1.20 -20.26
CA ILE A 266 -23.79 0.09 -21.16
C ILE A 266 -23.21 0.66 -22.46
N PHE A 267 -22.02 0.20 -22.84
CA PHE A 267 -21.36 0.58 -24.08
C PHE A 267 -21.45 -0.56 -25.09
N ARG A 268 -21.86 -0.24 -26.31
CA ARG A 268 -22.08 -1.21 -27.40
C ARG A 268 -21.27 -0.86 -28.64
N GLU A 269 -20.72 -1.87 -29.31
CA GLU A 269 -20.10 -1.69 -30.63
C GLU A 269 -21.09 -1.03 -31.59
N SER A 270 -20.62 -0.03 -32.34
CA SER A 270 -21.49 0.75 -33.23
C SER A 270 -21.74 0.08 -34.59
N GLU A 271 -20.83 -0.76 -35.07
CA GLU A 271 -20.85 -1.32 -36.45
C GLU A 271 -21.16 -2.82 -36.53
N ASN A 272 -21.04 -3.57 -35.42
CA ASN A 272 -21.18 -5.03 -35.38
C ASN A 272 -22.54 -5.46 -34.78
N ASP A 273 -22.67 -6.68 -34.25
CA ASP A 273 -23.85 -7.24 -33.54
C ASP A 273 -24.33 -6.45 -32.29
N ARG A 274 -23.89 -5.19 -32.11
CA ARG A 274 -24.14 -4.32 -30.95
C ARG A 274 -23.77 -5.00 -29.63
N LYS A 275 -22.70 -5.80 -29.66
CA LYS A 275 -22.18 -6.53 -28.51
C LYS A 275 -21.86 -5.57 -27.37
N VAL A 276 -22.12 -5.99 -26.14
CA VAL A 276 -21.71 -5.25 -24.93
C VAL A 276 -20.17 -5.26 -24.86
N VAL A 277 -19.56 -4.08 -24.86
CA VAL A 277 -18.11 -3.90 -24.70
C VAL A 277 -17.75 -3.61 -23.26
N LEU A 278 -18.54 -2.75 -22.61
CA LEU A 278 -18.40 -2.39 -21.21
C LEU A 278 -19.78 -2.28 -20.55
N GLN A 279 -19.89 -2.84 -19.35
CA GLN A 279 -21.00 -2.57 -18.44
C GLN A 279 -20.45 -1.99 -17.14
N LEU A 280 -20.94 -0.80 -16.78
CA LEU A 280 -20.59 -0.09 -15.56
C LEU A 280 -21.80 -0.01 -14.64
N GLU A 281 -21.64 -0.47 -13.41
CA GLU A 281 -22.61 -0.34 -12.32
C GLU A 281 -21.90 0.12 -11.06
N LYS A 282 -22.66 0.44 -10.00
CA LYS A 282 -22.10 0.87 -8.71
C LYS A 282 -20.92 0.01 -8.23
N LYS A 283 -21.01 -1.31 -8.35
CA LYS A 283 -19.93 -2.25 -7.98
C LYS A 283 -19.48 -3.18 -9.11
N LEU A 284 -19.79 -2.83 -10.36
CA LEU A 284 -19.41 -3.61 -11.52
C LEU A 284 -18.63 -2.72 -12.51
N PHE A 285 -17.47 -3.21 -12.94
CA PHE A 285 -16.69 -2.74 -14.08
C PHE A 285 -16.40 -3.98 -14.92
N ASN A 286 -17.30 -4.30 -15.86
CA ASN A 286 -17.19 -5.49 -16.68
C ASN A 286 -16.81 -5.07 -18.11
N TYR A 287 -15.50 -5.01 -18.36
CA TYR A 287 -14.94 -4.74 -19.68
C TYR A 287 -14.56 -6.06 -20.36
N ILE A 288 -14.93 -6.20 -21.63
CA ILE A 288 -14.79 -7.47 -22.36
C ILE A 288 -13.34 -7.95 -22.51
N ASN A 289 -12.36 -7.03 -22.56
CA ASN A 289 -10.95 -7.36 -22.71
C ASN A 289 -10.12 -6.78 -21.56
N GLN A 290 -10.20 -7.37 -20.37
CA GLN A 290 -9.42 -6.89 -19.21
C GLN A 290 -7.90 -7.06 -19.36
N ASP A 291 -7.43 -7.88 -20.29
CA ASP A 291 -6.00 -8.15 -20.48
C ASP A 291 -5.24 -6.89 -20.93
N VAL A 292 -5.92 -5.94 -21.58
CA VAL A 292 -5.36 -4.64 -21.98
C VAL A 292 -4.70 -3.89 -20.81
N PHE A 293 -5.20 -4.06 -19.59
CA PHE A 293 -4.64 -3.41 -18.41
C PHE A 293 -3.31 -4.03 -17.94
N ARG A 294 -2.99 -5.26 -18.39
CA ARG A 294 -1.72 -5.94 -18.09
C ARG A 294 -0.73 -5.85 -19.26
N GLU A 295 -1.21 -5.62 -20.47
CA GLU A 295 -0.37 -5.41 -21.65
C GLU A 295 0.61 -4.26 -21.42
N ASN A 296 1.90 -4.52 -21.61
CA ASN A 296 2.99 -3.57 -21.36
C ASN A 296 2.85 -2.88 -19.98
N ASN A 297 2.54 -3.66 -18.95
CA ASN A 297 2.31 -3.18 -17.58
C ASN A 297 1.25 -2.08 -17.49
N GLY A 298 0.27 -2.02 -18.40
CA GLY A 298 -0.77 -1.00 -18.38
C GLY A 298 -0.27 0.41 -18.69
N THR A 299 0.95 0.59 -19.23
CA THR A 299 1.58 1.90 -19.49
C THR A 299 0.67 2.88 -20.23
N LEU A 300 -0.19 2.38 -21.13
CA LEU A 300 -1.19 3.18 -21.86
C LEU A 300 -2.10 4.00 -20.91
N PHE A 301 -2.38 3.46 -19.72
CA PHE A 301 -3.31 4.04 -18.76
C PHE A 301 -2.64 4.89 -17.69
N LEU A 302 -1.29 4.91 -17.59
CA LEU A 302 -0.58 5.75 -16.62
C LEU A 302 -0.88 7.25 -16.79
N GLN A 303 -1.21 7.69 -18.01
CA GLN A 303 -1.65 9.07 -18.26
C GLN A 303 -2.95 9.44 -17.51
N PHE A 304 -3.75 8.46 -17.13
CA PHE A 304 -4.98 8.63 -16.35
C PHE A 304 -4.77 8.46 -14.84
N ASP A 305 -3.58 8.02 -14.41
CA ASP A 305 -3.17 8.00 -13.00
C ASP A 305 -2.66 9.39 -12.58
N SER A 306 -3.60 10.26 -12.20
CA SER A 306 -3.30 11.67 -11.95
C SER A 306 -3.32 12.09 -10.49
N GLU A 307 -3.75 11.22 -9.56
CA GLU A 307 -4.00 11.59 -8.15
C GLU A 307 -2.75 12.07 -7.41
N LEU A 308 -1.58 11.49 -7.73
CA LEU A 308 -0.30 11.92 -7.17
C LEU A 308 0.07 13.35 -7.59
N SER A 309 -0.52 13.88 -8.66
CA SER A 309 -0.14 15.17 -9.25
C SER A 309 -0.27 16.35 -8.30
N CYS A 310 -1.25 16.30 -7.39
CA CYS A 310 -1.44 17.32 -6.36
C CYS A 310 -0.31 17.39 -5.33
N PHE A 311 0.59 16.41 -5.30
CA PHE A 311 1.65 16.27 -4.30
C PHE A 311 3.06 16.21 -4.89
N LYS A 312 3.25 16.50 -6.19
CA LYS A 312 4.56 16.37 -6.88
C LYS A 312 5.70 17.17 -6.25
N GLU A 313 5.39 18.21 -5.48
CA GLU A 313 6.38 19.02 -4.74
C GLU A 313 6.80 18.38 -3.40
N ARG A 314 5.98 17.49 -2.83
CA ARG A 314 6.18 16.87 -1.51
C ARG A 314 6.54 15.39 -1.61
N LEU A 315 6.01 14.70 -2.61
CA LEU A 315 6.09 13.25 -2.79
C LEU A 315 6.61 12.92 -4.19
N HIS A 316 7.43 11.88 -4.23
CA HIS A 316 7.96 11.29 -5.44
C HIS A 316 7.77 9.79 -5.40
N GLU A 317 7.80 9.18 -6.58
CA GLU A 317 7.71 7.75 -6.78
C GLU A 317 8.79 7.32 -7.78
N LEU A 318 9.21 6.06 -7.70
CA LEU A 318 10.00 5.44 -8.75
C LEU A 318 9.12 5.18 -9.99
N GLU A 319 9.75 4.81 -11.10
CA GLU A 319 9.02 4.50 -12.31
C GLU A 319 8.20 3.21 -12.12
N ILE A 320 6.89 3.31 -12.35
CA ILE A 320 5.99 2.15 -12.32
C ILE A 320 6.28 1.27 -13.53
N SER A 321 6.74 0.05 -13.26
CA SER A 321 7.14 -0.94 -14.27
C SER A 321 6.46 -2.29 -14.06
N PHE A 322 5.28 -2.28 -13.42
CA PHE A 322 4.45 -3.44 -13.12
C PHE A 322 2.98 -3.11 -13.43
N PRO A 323 2.13 -4.10 -13.73
CA PRO A 323 0.73 -3.85 -14.07
C PRO A 323 -0.06 -3.33 -12.83
N PRO A 324 -1.27 -2.79 -13.03
CA PRO A 324 -2.16 -2.42 -11.92
C PRO A 324 -2.25 -3.50 -10.83
N SER A 325 -2.13 -3.10 -9.57
CA SER A 325 -2.08 -4.02 -8.42
C SER A 325 -3.47 -4.53 -7.99
N TYR A 326 -4.54 -3.90 -8.45
CA TYR A 326 -5.91 -4.18 -8.06
C TYR A 326 -6.86 -4.07 -9.26
N PRO A 327 -7.96 -4.86 -9.38
CA PRO A 327 -8.47 -5.84 -8.41
C PRO A 327 -8.21 -7.31 -8.82
N TYR A 328 -7.06 -7.91 -8.50
CA TYR A 328 -6.85 -9.33 -8.82
C TYR A 328 -7.88 -10.25 -8.14
N SER A 329 -8.18 -11.39 -8.79
CA SER A 329 -9.11 -12.39 -8.27
C SER A 329 -8.66 -12.94 -6.92
N GLU A 330 -9.63 -13.06 -6.00
CA GLU A 330 -9.46 -13.72 -4.71
C GLU A 330 -9.64 -15.26 -4.82
N ASP A 331 -10.03 -15.77 -6.00
CA ASP A 331 -9.99 -17.20 -6.31
C ASP A 331 -8.55 -17.62 -6.62
N SER A 332 -7.98 -18.49 -5.78
CA SER A 332 -6.61 -18.99 -5.92
C SER A 332 -6.32 -19.67 -7.27
N SER A 333 -7.34 -20.17 -7.97
CA SER A 333 -7.21 -20.74 -9.32
C SER A 333 -7.16 -19.68 -10.43
N GLN A 334 -7.59 -18.44 -10.15
CA GLN A 334 -7.70 -17.33 -11.11
C GLN A 334 -6.86 -16.12 -10.72
N GLY A 335 -5.84 -16.27 -9.87
CA GLY A 335 -5.03 -15.16 -9.33
C GLY A 335 -4.27 -14.29 -10.35
N LYS A 336 -4.32 -14.62 -11.66
CA LYS A 336 -3.77 -13.81 -12.75
C LYS A 336 -4.81 -12.92 -13.45
N GLN A 337 -6.08 -13.04 -13.09
CA GLN A 337 -7.19 -12.29 -13.68
C GLN A 337 -7.65 -11.21 -12.73
N TYR A 338 -8.19 -10.11 -13.29
CA TYR A 338 -8.87 -9.11 -12.48
C TYR A 338 -10.33 -9.52 -12.24
N MET A 339 -10.88 -9.09 -11.12
CA MET A 339 -12.30 -9.13 -10.84
C MET A 339 -13.01 -8.01 -11.61
N ASN A 340 -14.29 -8.21 -11.91
CA ASN A 340 -15.14 -7.19 -12.52
C ASN A 340 -15.66 -6.15 -11.52
N THR A 341 -15.03 -5.97 -10.36
CA THR A 341 -15.58 -5.11 -9.30
C THR A 341 -15.26 -3.63 -9.51
N ARG A 342 -14.08 -3.33 -10.05
CA ARG A 342 -13.54 -1.97 -10.23
C ARG A 342 -12.68 -1.90 -11.48
N CYS A 343 -12.51 -0.69 -12.02
CA CYS A 343 -11.49 -0.44 -13.04
C CYS A 343 -10.10 -0.77 -12.45
N PRO A 344 -9.25 -1.54 -13.15
CA PRO A 344 -7.90 -1.82 -12.69
C PRO A 344 -7.09 -0.54 -12.46
N ALA A 345 -6.35 -0.48 -11.35
CA ALA A 345 -5.52 0.66 -10.98
C ALA A 345 -4.33 0.27 -10.08
N TRP A 346 -3.34 1.16 -9.97
CA TRP A 346 -2.23 1.07 -9.02
C TRP A 346 -2.64 1.65 -7.67
N CYS A 347 -3.32 0.83 -6.86
CA CYS A 347 -3.76 1.21 -5.53
C CYS A 347 -2.61 1.18 -4.50
N ASP A 348 -1.71 0.20 -4.63
CA ASP A 348 -0.61 -0.05 -3.71
C ASP A 348 0.65 0.65 -4.20
N ARG A 349 1.19 1.56 -3.39
CA ARG A 349 2.24 2.51 -3.83
C ARG A 349 3.33 2.66 -2.80
N VAL A 350 4.52 3.05 -3.26
CA VAL A 350 5.64 3.45 -2.42
C VAL A 350 6.04 4.88 -2.80
N LEU A 351 5.61 5.84 -1.98
CA LEU A 351 5.92 7.25 -2.17
C LEU A 351 6.99 7.69 -1.18
N MET A 352 7.77 8.69 -1.55
CA MET A 352 8.89 9.15 -0.73
C MET A 352 9.09 10.67 -0.80
N SER A 353 9.62 11.25 0.27
CA SER A 353 10.04 12.66 0.28
C SER A 353 11.19 12.91 -0.69
N ALA A 354 11.42 14.17 -1.07
CA ALA A 354 12.60 14.54 -1.87
C ALA A 354 13.92 14.07 -1.23
N THR A 355 14.06 14.26 0.09
CA THR A 355 15.24 13.82 0.83
C THR A 355 15.38 12.31 0.91
N ALA A 356 14.27 11.56 0.93
CA ALA A 356 14.30 10.10 0.86
C ALA A 356 14.70 9.63 -0.55
N LYS A 357 14.15 10.26 -1.60
CA LYS A 357 14.54 9.99 -2.99
C LYS A 357 16.05 10.19 -3.21
N ASP A 358 16.63 11.25 -2.65
CA ASP A 358 18.07 11.48 -2.74
C ASP A 358 18.89 10.35 -2.10
N LEU A 359 18.39 9.71 -1.04
CA LEU A 359 19.05 8.57 -0.41
C LEU A 359 19.01 7.34 -1.33
N VAL A 360 17.88 7.10 -1.99
CA VAL A 360 17.70 6.01 -2.97
C VAL A 360 18.58 6.21 -4.21
N LEU A 361 18.72 7.43 -4.70
CA LEU A 361 19.51 7.70 -5.91
C LEU A 361 21.02 7.66 -5.63
N LYS A 362 21.46 8.16 -4.47
CA LYS A 362 22.89 8.11 -4.07
C LYS A 362 23.39 6.67 -3.95
N SER A 363 22.52 5.75 -3.55
CA SER A 363 22.87 4.35 -3.36
C SER A 363 22.95 3.57 -4.69
N GLN A 364 22.19 3.96 -5.72
CA GLN A 364 22.32 3.43 -7.08
C GLN A 364 23.64 3.87 -7.76
N HIS A 365 24.11 5.09 -7.52
CA HIS A 365 25.33 5.61 -8.13
C HIS A 365 26.63 5.12 -7.45
N SER A 366 26.60 4.80 -6.15
CA SER A 366 27.77 4.27 -5.43
C SER A 366 28.16 2.85 -5.83
N GLY A 367 27.35 2.17 -6.65
CA GLY A 367 27.70 0.92 -7.32
C GLY A 367 28.81 1.02 -8.37
N ARG A 368 29.33 2.22 -8.69
CA ARG A 368 30.36 2.42 -9.74
C ARG A 368 31.69 3.06 -9.33
N THR A 369 31.89 3.52 -8.09
CA THR A 369 33.20 4.07 -7.67
C THR A 369 33.56 3.68 -6.23
N GLN A 370 34.61 2.86 -6.10
CA GLN A 370 35.26 2.53 -4.84
C GLN A 370 36.24 3.64 -4.43
N SER A 371 36.10 4.17 -3.21
CA SER A 371 37.22 4.39 -2.26
C SER A 371 36.70 4.91 -0.92
N CYS A 372 37.19 4.32 0.19
CA CYS A 372 37.13 4.79 1.57
C CYS A 372 35.78 5.31 2.13
N GLY A 373 35.02 4.37 2.70
CA GLY A 373 34.10 4.55 3.84
C GLY A 373 32.99 5.61 3.76
N PRO A 374 31.81 5.29 3.21
CA PRO A 374 30.59 6.09 3.35
C PRO A 374 29.61 5.51 4.39
N PRO A 375 28.65 6.32 4.91
CA PRO A 375 27.64 5.86 5.87
C PRO A 375 26.68 4.82 5.22
N PRO A 376 25.94 4.01 6.00
CA PRO A 376 25.06 2.98 5.44
C PRO A 376 23.98 3.61 4.57
N CYS A 377 24.08 3.39 3.26
CA CYS A 377 23.11 3.85 2.26
C CYS A 377 21.83 3.01 2.35
N LEU A 378 20.65 3.66 2.32
CA LEU A 378 19.34 2.99 2.18
C LEU A 378 19.19 2.56 0.71
N ASN A 379 19.05 1.27 0.45
CA ASN A 379 18.72 0.73 -0.87
C ASN A 379 17.32 0.10 -0.78
N PRO A 380 16.22 0.86 -0.89
CA PRO A 380 14.88 0.27 -0.96
C PRO A 380 14.71 -0.45 -2.31
N GLU A 381 14.51 -1.75 -2.26
CA GLU A 381 13.87 -2.49 -3.35
C GLU A 381 12.36 -2.54 -3.08
N GLU A 382 11.56 -2.30 -4.10
CA GLU A 382 10.10 -2.34 -4.03
C GLU A 382 9.63 -3.74 -4.42
N ALA A 383 8.90 -4.39 -3.52
CA ALA A 383 8.12 -5.58 -3.85
C ALA A 383 6.66 -5.27 -3.50
N LEU A 384 5.82 -5.28 -4.53
CA LEU A 384 4.38 -5.02 -4.46
C LEU A 384 3.61 -6.31 -4.69
#